data_AF-A0A4U0QXR7-F1
#
_entry.id   AF-A0A4U0QXR7-F1
#
_cell.length_a   1.000
_cell.length_b   1.000
_cell.length_c   1.000
_cell.angle_alpha   90.00
_cell.angle_beta   90.00
_cell.angle_gamma   90.00
#
_symmetry.space_group_name_H-M   'P 1'
#
loop_
_entity.id
_entity.type
_entity.pdbx_description
1 polymer ?
#
loop_
_entity_poly.entity_id
_entity_poly.type
_entity_poly.pdbx_seq_one_letter_code
_entity_poly.pdbx_strand_id
1 'polypeptide(L)'
;MTRTHFASTAALIALMAGATPGLAQTAPTELPALLQGLALDRVTTETKRDGKREYEGYLSDGTQIEAEFDMAGNLLKIEADDGALPAPVLQSALPAAVRDHPALALFARVEEIKLHPRHLEVKGWQENGDEIEVKFAPDNTLIEVETDDTPLPQALIDAILPQAVRGSEVLGQFGMIEEIKAEFGRFEVKGEDADGQDMRAQFDEAGAVLRFARDGERRDGRDRAERGPRGDGPRAEGPRGDRPHRDGPRGVGPRGDGPRGDRGAMAPAAQIDTVAANQRLTEAGYTQFGLMRQQGPRLMLDATNPDGEAVTLELDLQGQLVRETAR
;
A
#
# COMPACT_ATOMS: atom_id res chain seq x y z
N MET A 1 -62.17 60.02 -14.39
CA MET A 1 -61.54 60.71 -13.23
C MET A 1 -60.10 60.25 -13.11
N THR A 2 -59.15 61.20 -13.22
CA THR A 2 -57.81 61.28 -12.58
C THR A 2 -56.87 60.05 -12.65
N ARG A 3 -55.82 60.09 -13.50
CA ARG A 3 -54.44 60.62 -13.24
C ARG A 3 -53.50 59.56 -12.62
N THR A 4 -52.59 59.00 -13.43
CA THR A 4 -51.13 59.27 -13.48
C THR A 4 -50.36 58.80 -12.24
N HIS A 5 -49.31 57.98 -12.40
CA HIS A 5 -47.91 58.39 -12.36
C HIS A 5 -46.95 57.18 -12.48
N PHE A 6 -46.03 57.27 -13.44
CA PHE A 6 -44.74 56.60 -13.40
C PHE A 6 -43.89 57.20 -12.28
N ALA A 7 -43.18 56.37 -11.51
CA ALA A 7 -42.01 56.77 -10.77
C ALA A 7 -41.04 55.59 -10.64
N SER A 8 -39.94 55.66 -11.38
CA SER A 8 -38.70 54.97 -11.05
C SER A 8 -38.18 55.46 -9.71
N THR A 9 -37.86 54.54 -8.81
CA THR A 9 -36.86 54.80 -7.76
C THR A 9 -36.10 53.52 -7.46
N ALA A 10 -34.82 53.52 -7.78
CA ALA A 10 -33.86 52.56 -7.27
C ALA A 10 -33.67 52.79 -5.77
N ALA A 11 -33.71 51.71 -4.98
CA ALA A 11 -33.17 51.68 -3.64
C ALA A 11 -32.39 50.37 -3.49
N LEU A 12 -31.07 50.49 -3.61
CA LEU A 12 -30.10 49.48 -3.19
C LEU A 12 -30.16 49.45 -1.66
N ILE A 13 -30.67 48.37 -1.07
CA ILE A 13 -30.49 48.08 0.36
C ILE A 13 -29.63 46.83 0.45
N ALA A 14 -28.33 47.06 0.66
CA ALA A 14 -27.42 46.03 1.13
C ALA A 14 -27.74 45.76 2.61
N LEU A 15 -28.39 44.63 2.88
CA LEU A 15 -28.47 44.04 4.21
C LEU A 15 -27.41 42.94 4.30
N MET A 16 -26.27 43.32 4.87
CA MET A 16 -25.26 42.39 5.38
C MET A 16 -25.86 41.69 6.61
N ALA A 17 -26.51 40.56 6.39
CA ALA A 17 -26.84 39.63 7.48
C ALA A 17 -25.59 38.81 7.80
N GLY A 18 -25.11 38.94 9.04
CA GLY A 18 -23.93 38.23 9.52
C GLY A 18 -24.11 36.71 9.38
N ALA A 19 -23.29 36.12 8.52
CA ALA A 19 -23.04 34.69 8.56
C ALA A 19 -22.23 34.41 9.83
N THR A 20 -22.88 33.84 10.86
CA THR A 20 -22.16 33.00 11.80
C THR A 20 -21.46 31.92 10.98
N PRO A 21 -20.14 31.70 11.14
CA PRO A 21 -19.51 30.54 10.51
C PRO A 21 -20.17 29.31 11.11
N GLY A 22 -21.09 28.71 10.36
CA GLY A 22 -21.54 27.36 10.63
C GLY A 22 -20.29 26.51 10.60
N LEU A 23 -19.96 25.87 11.72
CA LEU A 23 -19.08 24.71 11.70
C LEU A 23 -19.66 23.81 10.62
N ALA A 24 -18.92 23.63 9.53
CA ALA A 24 -19.25 22.63 8.54
C ALA A 24 -19.25 21.30 9.30
N GLN A 25 -20.44 20.82 9.66
CA GLN A 25 -20.63 19.42 9.99
C GLN A 25 -20.31 18.70 8.69
N THR A 26 -19.09 18.19 8.58
CA THR A 26 -18.78 17.12 7.65
C THR A 26 -19.88 16.09 7.84
N ALA A 27 -20.72 15.90 6.82
CA ALA A 27 -21.64 14.78 6.79
C ALA A 27 -20.84 13.53 7.17
N PRO A 28 -21.39 12.62 8.00
CA PRO A 28 -20.69 11.38 8.30
C PRO A 28 -20.35 10.72 6.97
N THR A 29 -19.06 10.58 6.66
CA THR A 29 -18.62 9.78 5.52
C THR A 29 -19.22 8.40 5.76
N GLU A 30 -20.19 8.02 4.93
CA GLU A 30 -20.85 6.73 5.07
C GLU A 30 -19.77 5.65 4.97
N LEU A 31 -19.71 4.77 5.98
CA LEU A 31 -18.73 3.70 5.99
C LEU A 31 -18.89 2.83 4.75
N PRO A 32 -17.82 2.35 4.11
CA PRO A 32 -17.91 1.35 3.05
C PRO A 32 -18.70 0.13 3.52
N ALA A 33 -19.50 -0.46 2.63
CA ALA A 33 -20.41 -1.58 2.97
C ALA A 33 -19.71 -2.75 3.68
N LEU A 34 -18.44 -3.02 3.32
CA LEU A 34 -17.61 -4.02 3.99
C LEU A 34 -17.46 -3.73 5.50
N LEU A 35 -17.22 -2.47 5.85
CA LEU A 35 -17.00 -2.04 7.24
C LEU A 35 -18.31 -1.84 8.01
N GLN A 36 -19.40 -1.47 7.34
CA GLN A 36 -20.72 -1.34 7.95
C GLN A 36 -21.15 -2.64 8.66
N GLY A 37 -20.82 -3.79 8.07
CA GLY A 37 -21.16 -5.11 8.61
C GLY A 37 -20.38 -5.52 9.86
N LEU A 38 -19.30 -4.81 10.22
CA LEU A 38 -18.42 -5.17 11.33
C LEU A 38 -18.79 -4.54 12.66
N ALA A 39 -19.75 -3.59 12.66
CA ALA A 39 -20.18 -2.86 13.86
C ALA A 39 -19.02 -2.23 14.64
N LEU A 40 -18.07 -1.62 13.93
CA LEU A 40 -16.88 -1.00 14.52
C LEU A 40 -17.23 0.13 15.49
N ASP A 41 -16.51 0.20 16.60
CA ASP A 41 -16.50 1.33 17.52
C ASP A 41 -15.32 2.27 17.24
N ARG A 42 -15.39 3.50 17.80
CA ARG A 42 -14.33 4.53 17.73
C ARG A 42 -13.76 4.75 16.31
N VAL A 43 -14.66 4.75 15.34
CA VAL A 43 -14.29 4.87 13.93
C VAL A 43 -13.69 6.25 13.63
N THR A 44 -12.51 6.24 13.01
CA THR A 44 -11.88 7.42 12.40
C THR A 44 -11.83 7.24 10.89
N THR A 45 -11.67 8.35 10.17
CA THR A 45 -11.53 8.33 8.71
C THR A 45 -10.58 9.43 8.28
N GLU A 46 -9.62 9.08 7.45
CA GLU A 46 -8.67 9.99 6.85
C GLU A 46 -8.66 9.83 5.32
N THR A 47 -8.52 10.93 4.59
CA THR A 47 -8.19 10.88 3.15
C THR A 47 -6.71 11.22 2.99
N LYS A 48 -5.92 10.22 2.60
CA LYS A 48 -4.47 10.33 2.40
C LYS A 48 -4.14 11.16 1.16
N ARG A 49 -2.91 11.67 1.10
CA ARG A 49 -2.40 12.51 -0.01
C ARG A 49 -2.29 11.79 -1.35
N ASP A 50 -2.37 10.46 -1.40
CA ASP A 50 -2.40 9.68 -2.63
C ASP A 50 -3.83 9.43 -3.13
N GLY A 51 -4.84 10.00 -2.45
CA GLY A 51 -6.25 9.81 -2.77
C GLY A 51 -6.82 8.50 -2.21
N LYS A 52 -6.14 7.83 -1.27
CA LYS A 52 -6.76 6.71 -0.54
C LYS A 52 -7.61 7.24 0.60
N ARG A 53 -8.69 6.53 0.94
CA ARG A 53 -9.43 6.72 2.18
C ARG A 53 -9.06 5.60 3.14
N GLU A 54 -8.55 5.97 4.30
CA GLU A 54 -8.25 5.08 5.40
C GLU A 54 -9.35 5.18 6.45
N TYR A 55 -9.76 4.02 6.96
CA TYR A 55 -10.70 3.88 8.05
C TYR A 55 -10.05 3.05 9.13
N GLU A 56 -10.04 3.56 10.36
CA GLU A 56 -9.64 2.78 11.53
C GLU A 56 -10.85 2.65 12.46
N GLY A 57 -10.99 1.53 13.14
CA GLY A 57 -12.01 1.32 14.15
C GLY A 57 -11.72 0.06 14.94
N TYR A 58 -12.50 -0.22 15.98
CA TYR A 58 -12.29 -1.40 16.81
C TYR A 58 -13.49 -2.32 16.81
N LEU A 59 -13.23 -3.61 16.80
CA LEU A 59 -14.22 -4.64 17.10
C LEU A 59 -14.55 -4.65 18.60
N SER A 60 -15.64 -5.32 18.96
CA SER A 60 -16.12 -5.38 20.35
C SER A 60 -15.16 -6.08 21.32
N ASP A 61 -14.26 -6.91 20.80
CA ASP A 61 -13.21 -7.59 21.57
C ASP A 61 -11.94 -6.74 21.74
N GLY A 62 -11.89 -5.57 21.11
CA GLY A 62 -10.77 -4.64 21.17
C GLY A 62 -9.77 -4.76 20.02
N THR A 63 -9.92 -5.70 19.08
CA THR A 63 -9.08 -5.77 17.88
C THR A 63 -9.29 -4.53 17.02
N GLN A 64 -8.20 -3.86 16.63
CA GLN A 64 -8.23 -2.73 15.72
C GLN A 64 -8.32 -3.22 14.28
N ILE A 65 -9.18 -2.60 13.48
CA ILE A 65 -9.30 -2.81 12.05
C ILE A 65 -8.83 -1.53 11.35
N GLU A 66 -7.83 -1.66 10.49
CA GLU A 66 -7.40 -0.63 9.54
C GLU A 66 -7.81 -1.06 8.13
N ALA A 67 -8.45 -0.18 7.36
CA ALA A 67 -8.83 -0.47 5.99
C ALA A 67 -8.59 0.71 5.06
N GLU A 68 -7.89 0.46 3.96
CA GLU A 68 -7.67 1.42 2.88
C GLU A 68 -8.58 1.12 1.68
N PHE A 69 -9.21 2.16 1.16
CA PHE A 69 -10.02 2.13 -0.05
C PHE A 69 -9.52 3.17 -1.05
N ASP A 70 -9.71 2.93 -2.35
CA ASP A 70 -9.57 3.99 -3.34
C ASP A 70 -10.75 5.01 -3.26
N MET A 71 -10.68 6.08 -4.05
CA MET A 71 -11.74 7.09 -4.11
C MET A 71 -13.06 6.55 -4.68
N ALA A 72 -13.03 5.50 -5.50
CA ALA A 72 -14.21 4.81 -6.02
C ALA A 72 -14.88 3.90 -4.97
N GLY A 73 -14.19 3.61 -3.85
CA GLY A 73 -14.69 2.76 -2.77
C GLY A 73 -14.33 1.29 -2.94
N ASN A 74 -13.37 0.96 -3.80
CA ASN A 74 -12.81 -0.38 -3.89
C ASN A 74 -11.80 -0.60 -2.77
N LEU A 75 -11.83 -1.78 -2.16
CA LEU A 75 -10.89 -2.19 -1.14
C LEU A 75 -9.46 -2.29 -1.72
N LEU A 76 -8.48 -1.75 -1.01
CA LEU A 76 -7.04 -1.86 -1.33
C LEU A 76 -6.29 -2.68 -0.28
N LYS A 77 -6.62 -2.48 1.00
CA LYS A 77 -6.02 -3.18 2.14
C LYS A 77 -7.07 -3.27 3.25
N ILE A 78 -7.10 -4.39 3.97
CA ILE A 78 -7.73 -4.47 5.29
C ILE A 78 -6.86 -5.32 6.21
N GLU A 79 -6.65 -4.84 7.43
CA GLU A 79 -5.79 -5.43 8.44
C GLU A 79 -6.50 -5.47 9.80
N ALA A 80 -6.22 -6.50 10.61
CA ALA A 80 -6.60 -6.63 12.00
C ALA A 80 -5.35 -6.64 12.89
N ASP A 81 -5.08 -5.53 13.60
CA ASP A 81 -3.90 -5.42 14.45
C ASP A 81 -4.01 -6.36 15.66
N ASP A 82 -2.97 -7.18 15.86
CA ASP A 82 -2.86 -8.17 16.95
C ASP A 82 -4.11 -9.08 17.05
N GLY A 83 -4.79 -9.33 15.93
CA GLY A 83 -6.10 -9.97 15.90
C GLY A 83 -6.32 -10.92 14.72
N ALA A 84 -7.57 -11.07 14.31
CA ALA A 84 -7.94 -11.82 13.13
C ALA A 84 -9.05 -11.10 12.36
N LEU A 85 -8.96 -11.08 11.04
CA LEU A 85 -10.02 -10.59 10.19
C LEU A 85 -11.29 -11.45 10.37
N PRO A 86 -12.46 -10.83 10.66
CA PRO A 86 -13.70 -11.58 10.82
C PRO A 86 -14.09 -12.36 9.57
N ALA A 87 -14.75 -13.51 9.74
CA ALA A 87 -15.23 -14.33 8.62
C ALA A 87 -16.05 -13.57 7.54
N PRO A 88 -16.91 -12.59 7.90
CA PRO A 88 -17.58 -11.75 6.90
C PRO A 88 -16.63 -10.93 6.02
N VAL A 89 -15.47 -10.50 6.55
CA VAL A 89 -14.43 -9.82 5.77
C VAL A 89 -13.82 -10.80 4.77
N LEU A 90 -13.39 -11.97 5.22
CA LEU A 90 -12.82 -13.00 4.36
C LEU A 90 -13.79 -13.36 3.22
N GLN A 91 -15.06 -13.55 3.56
CA GLN A 91 -16.14 -13.90 2.61
C GLN A 91 -16.37 -12.84 1.53
N SER A 92 -16.14 -11.56 1.84
CA SER A 92 -16.40 -10.44 0.94
C SER A 92 -15.16 -10.00 0.16
N ALA A 93 -13.99 -9.98 0.81
CA ALA A 93 -12.74 -9.51 0.23
C ALA A 93 -12.05 -10.55 -0.67
N LEU A 94 -12.25 -11.85 -0.41
CA LEU A 94 -11.58 -12.92 -1.15
C LEU A 94 -12.51 -13.61 -2.17
N PRO A 95 -12.07 -13.80 -3.42
CA PRO A 95 -12.77 -14.64 -4.40
C PRO A 95 -12.99 -16.05 -3.87
N ALA A 96 -14.10 -16.71 -4.24
CA ALA A 96 -14.40 -18.07 -3.79
C ALA A 96 -13.26 -19.07 -4.10
N ALA A 97 -12.66 -18.97 -5.30
CA ALA A 97 -11.53 -19.80 -5.70
C ALA A 97 -10.29 -19.65 -4.79
N VAL A 98 -10.06 -18.44 -4.25
CA VAL A 98 -8.97 -18.16 -3.30
C VAL A 98 -9.33 -18.72 -1.92
N ARG A 99 -10.57 -18.48 -1.46
CA ARG A 99 -11.04 -18.96 -0.14
C ARG A 99 -11.00 -20.48 -0.01
N ASP A 100 -11.32 -21.18 -1.09
CA ASP A 100 -11.33 -22.65 -1.13
C ASP A 100 -9.94 -23.24 -1.47
N HIS A 101 -8.92 -22.41 -1.69
CA HIS A 101 -7.59 -22.86 -2.06
C HIS A 101 -6.87 -23.55 -0.87
N PRO A 102 -6.17 -24.69 -1.07
CA PRO A 102 -5.47 -25.39 0.02
C PRO A 102 -4.49 -24.54 0.83
N ALA A 103 -3.89 -23.53 0.21
CA ALA A 103 -2.98 -22.59 0.88
C ALA A 103 -3.68 -21.78 2.00
N LEU A 104 -4.98 -21.49 1.86
CA LEU A 104 -5.74 -20.79 2.90
C LEU A 104 -5.99 -21.66 4.14
N ALA A 105 -5.88 -22.98 4.02
CA ALA A 105 -5.99 -23.90 5.16
C ALA A 105 -4.76 -23.87 6.08
N LEU A 106 -3.67 -23.22 5.69
CA LEU A 106 -2.48 -23.03 6.53
C LEU A 106 -2.66 -21.90 7.56
N PHE A 107 -3.59 -20.98 7.32
CA PHE A 107 -3.85 -19.88 8.22
C PHE A 107 -4.70 -20.36 9.40
N ALA A 108 -4.14 -20.29 10.60
CA ALA A 108 -4.93 -20.34 11.83
C ALA A 108 -5.67 -19.02 12.06
N ARG A 109 -5.04 -17.92 11.66
CA ARG A 109 -5.62 -16.57 11.64
C ARG A 109 -5.13 -15.81 10.42
N VAL A 110 -6.05 -15.14 9.73
CA VAL A 110 -5.73 -14.15 8.71
C VAL A 110 -5.75 -12.79 9.37
N GLU A 111 -4.67 -12.03 9.25
CA GLU A 111 -4.57 -10.67 9.78
C GLU A 111 -4.74 -9.62 8.70
N GLU A 112 -4.27 -9.88 7.48
CA GLU A 112 -4.22 -8.86 6.44
C GLU A 112 -4.60 -9.42 5.08
N ILE A 113 -5.34 -8.60 4.31
CA ILE A 113 -5.59 -8.81 2.88
C ILE A 113 -5.20 -7.54 2.15
N LYS A 114 -4.34 -7.66 1.13
CA LYS A 114 -4.05 -6.57 0.18
C LYS A 114 -4.51 -6.93 -1.24
N LEU A 115 -5.15 -5.97 -1.89
CA LEU A 115 -5.60 -6.06 -3.28
C LEU A 115 -4.75 -5.14 -4.14
N HIS A 116 -3.77 -5.73 -4.84
CA HIS A 116 -2.95 -5.02 -5.82
C HIS A 116 -3.45 -5.28 -7.24
N PRO A 117 -3.17 -4.37 -8.20
CA PRO A 117 -3.54 -4.59 -9.61
C PRO A 117 -2.95 -5.86 -10.24
N ARG A 118 -1.91 -6.43 -9.62
CA ARG A 118 -1.14 -7.56 -10.15
C ARG A 118 -1.27 -8.83 -9.32
N HIS A 119 -1.74 -8.74 -8.09
CA HIS A 119 -1.91 -9.89 -7.21
C HIS A 119 -2.82 -9.53 -6.03
N LEU A 120 -3.38 -10.56 -5.43
CA LEU A 120 -4.01 -10.53 -4.12
C LEU A 120 -3.01 -11.13 -3.12
N GLU A 121 -2.80 -10.49 -1.99
CA GLU A 121 -1.94 -10.96 -0.89
C GLU A 121 -2.80 -11.26 0.34
N VAL A 122 -2.56 -12.39 0.99
CA VAL A 122 -3.16 -12.75 2.28
C VAL A 122 -2.03 -13.07 3.24
N LYS A 123 -2.05 -12.43 4.40
CA LYS A 123 -1.03 -12.57 5.43
C LYS A 123 -1.67 -12.85 6.79
N GLY A 124 -0.95 -13.59 7.63
CA GLY A 124 -1.44 -14.01 8.92
C GLY A 124 -0.52 -15.06 9.53
N TRP A 125 -1.09 -15.95 10.33
CA TRP A 125 -0.30 -16.84 11.18
C TRP A 125 -0.85 -18.25 11.18
N GLN A 126 0.07 -19.19 11.33
CA GLN A 126 -0.18 -20.62 11.47
C GLN A 126 -0.46 -21.00 12.94
N GLU A 127 -0.90 -22.24 13.19
CA GLU A 127 -1.22 -22.72 14.54
C GLU A 127 -0.01 -22.76 15.48
N ASN A 128 1.19 -22.95 14.93
CA ASN A 128 2.45 -22.95 15.67
C ASN A 128 2.95 -21.54 16.02
N GLY A 129 2.32 -20.50 15.49
CA GLY A 129 2.73 -19.11 15.70
C GLY A 129 3.74 -18.59 14.69
N ASP A 130 3.98 -19.29 13.59
CA ASP A 130 4.81 -18.79 12.49
C ASP A 130 3.97 -17.92 11.55
N GLU A 131 4.59 -16.88 11.01
CA GLU A 131 3.98 -16.02 10.00
C GLU A 131 3.87 -16.77 8.67
N ILE A 132 2.78 -16.51 7.95
CA ILE A 132 2.57 -17.02 6.59
C ILE A 132 2.01 -15.91 5.72
N GLU A 133 2.54 -15.84 4.50
CA GLU A 133 2.07 -14.98 3.43
C GLU A 133 1.82 -15.80 2.17
N VAL A 134 0.70 -15.53 1.49
CA VAL A 134 0.38 -16.13 0.20
C VAL A 134 -0.04 -15.05 -0.79
N LYS A 135 0.41 -15.18 -2.04
CA LYS A 135 0.01 -14.30 -3.13
C LYS A 135 -0.64 -15.06 -4.27
N PHE A 136 -1.71 -14.50 -4.80
CA PHE A 136 -2.44 -15.02 -5.96
C PHE A 136 -2.39 -14.01 -7.11
N ALA A 137 -2.14 -14.50 -8.32
CA ALA A 137 -2.27 -13.71 -9.54
C ALA A 137 -3.75 -13.28 -9.76
N PRO A 138 -4.03 -12.34 -10.69
CA PRO A 138 -5.40 -11.84 -10.92
C PRO A 138 -6.38 -12.90 -11.41
N ASP A 139 -5.88 -14.02 -11.95
CA ASP A 139 -6.68 -15.18 -12.34
C ASP A 139 -6.88 -16.20 -11.20
N ASN A 140 -6.47 -15.84 -9.98
CA ASN A 140 -6.50 -16.65 -8.75
C ASN A 140 -5.49 -17.81 -8.73
N THR A 141 -4.50 -17.82 -9.62
CA THR A 141 -3.39 -18.79 -9.54
C THR A 141 -2.48 -18.44 -8.37
N LEU A 142 -2.14 -19.42 -7.51
CA LEU A 142 -1.15 -19.23 -6.45
C LEU A 142 0.23 -18.98 -7.06
N ILE A 143 0.86 -17.86 -6.71
CA ILE A 143 2.16 -17.43 -7.23
C ILE A 143 3.22 -17.25 -6.15
N GLU A 144 2.84 -17.15 -4.88
CA GLU A 144 3.79 -17.04 -3.78
C GLU A 144 3.23 -17.71 -2.53
N VAL A 145 4.09 -18.43 -1.82
CA VAL A 145 3.87 -18.87 -0.44
C VAL A 145 5.19 -18.66 0.28
N GLU A 146 5.14 -17.97 1.41
CA GLU A 146 6.26 -17.69 2.30
C GLU A 146 5.84 -18.02 3.73
N THR A 147 6.73 -18.67 4.47
CA THR A 147 6.57 -19.00 5.88
C THR A 147 7.88 -18.71 6.60
N ASP A 148 7.84 -18.30 7.86
CA ASP A 148 9.06 -17.95 8.60
C ASP A 148 9.98 -19.16 8.86
N ASP A 149 9.54 -20.14 9.68
CA ASP A 149 10.38 -21.25 10.14
C ASP A 149 9.68 -22.63 9.96
N THR A 150 8.72 -22.70 9.03
CA THR A 150 7.94 -23.92 8.77
C THR A 150 8.15 -24.44 7.35
N PRO A 151 8.38 -25.76 7.16
CA PRO A 151 8.47 -26.31 5.81
C PRO A 151 7.14 -26.20 5.06
N LEU A 152 7.20 -25.72 3.81
CA LEU A 152 6.04 -25.68 2.92
C LEU A 152 5.50 -27.10 2.67
N PRO A 153 4.16 -27.30 2.71
CA PRO A 153 3.56 -28.57 2.35
C PRO A 153 3.88 -28.96 0.90
N GLN A 154 4.21 -30.23 0.68
CA GLN A 154 4.56 -30.74 -0.66
C GLN A 154 3.50 -30.45 -1.72
N ALA A 155 2.21 -30.46 -1.35
CA ALA A 155 1.12 -30.16 -2.26
C ALA A 155 1.19 -28.72 -2.82
N LEU A 156 1.69 -27.75 -2.04
CA LEU A 156 1.88 -26.37 -2.51
C LEU A 156 3.13 -26.25 -3.38
N ILE A 157 4.20 -26.96 -3.02
CA ILE A 157 5.40 -27.06 -3.85
C ILE A 157 5.05 -27.61 -5.23
N ASP A 158 4.25 -28.68 -5.28
CA ASP A 158 3.79 -29.31 -6.53
C ASP A 158 2.83 -28.42 -7.33
N ALA A 159 2.03 -27.60 -6.65
CA ALA A 159 1.09 -26.68 -7.29
C ALA A 159 1.79 -25.51 -7.98
N ILE A 160 2.90 -25.01 -7.42
CA ILE A 160 3.59 -23.81 -7.93
C ILE A 160 4.74 -24.19 -8.87
N LEU A 161 5.53 -25.22 -8.53
CA LEU A 161 6.75 -25.54 -9.28
C LEU A 161 6.48 -26.54 -10.43
N PRO A 162 6.91 -26.21 -11.67
CA PRO A 162 6.88 -27.14 -12.78
C PRO A 162 7.68 -28.41 -12.48
N GLN A 163 7.29 -29.53 -13.10
CA GLN A 163 8.00 -30.81 -12.94
C GLN A 163 9.50 -30.71 -13.24
N ALA A 164 9.89 -29.87 -14.20
CA ALA A 164 11.29 -29.66 -14.57
C ALA A 164 12.10 -29.00 -13.45
N VAL A 165 11.52 -28.03 -12.74
CA VAL A 165 12.14 -27.40 -11.56
C VAL A 165 12.19 -28.39 -10.39
N ARG A 166 11.09 -29.13 -10.16
CA ARG A 166 10.97 -30.14 -9.11
C ARG A 166 11.98 -31.29 -9.24
N GLY A 167 12.36 -31.63 -10.47
CA GLY A 167 13.37 -32.64 -10.76
C GLY A 167 14.82 -32.14 -10.75
N SER A 168 15.08 -30.86 -10.44
CA SER A 168 16.43 -30.31 -10.48
C SER A 168 17.29 -30.79 -9.30
N GLU A 169 18.57 -31.06 -9.56
CA GLU A 169 19.53 -31.44 -8.50
C GLU A 169 19.73 -30.32 -7.46
N VAL A 170 19.50 -29.05 -7.83
CA VAL A 170 19.59 -27.92 -6.91
C VAL A 170 18.42 -27.90 -5.94
N LEU A 171 17.20 -28.19 -6.40
CA LEU A 171 16.04 -28.25 -5.50
C LEU A 171 16.20 -29.39 -4.48
N GLY A 172 16.79 -30.52 -4.88
CA GLY A 172 17.07 -31.64 -3.99
C GLY A 172 18.11 -31.36 -2.89
N GLN A 173 18.77 -30.19 -2.91
CA GLN A 173 19.71 -29.79 -1.86
C GLN A 173 19.04 -29.06 -0.68
N PHE A 174 17.80 -28.59 -0.85
CA PHE A 174 17.04 -27.98 0.25
C PHE A 174 16.62 -29.07 1.24
N GLY A 175 16.97 -28.88 2.51
CA GLY A 175 16.44 -29.66 3.62
C GLY A 175 15.06 -29.17 4.06
N MET A 176 14.83 -27.87 3.91
CA MET A 176 13.58 -27.18 4.17
C MET A 176 13.33 -26.11 3.11
N ILE A 177 12.10 -26.00 2.62
CA ILE A 177 11.66 -24.93 1.73
C ILE A 177 10.65 -24.10 2.50
N GLU A 178 10.89 -22.79 2.59
CA GLU A 178 10.07 -21.81 3.32
C GLU A 178 9.36 -20.85 2.37
N GLU A 179 9.98 -20.58 1.21
CA GLU A 179 9.43 -19.65 0.24
C GLU A 179 9.51 -20.22 -1.18
N ILE A 180 8.40 -20.09 -1.90
CA ILE A 180 8.35 -20.26 -3.35
C ILE A 180 7.67 -19.05 -3.96
N LYS A 181 8.30 -18.45 -4.98
CA LYS A 181 7.75 -17.37 -5.79
C LYS A 181 7.80 -17.72 -7.28
N ALA A 182 6.66 -17.63 -7.95
CA ALA A 182 6.47 -17.90 -9.38
C ALA A 182 5.97 -16.64 -10.11
N GLU A 183 6.87 -15.95 -10.80
CA GLU A 183 6.52 -14.73 -11.54
C GLU A 183 7.22 -14.68 -12.91
N PHE A 184 6.46 -14.36 -13.96
CA PHE A 184 6.96 -14.15 -15.33
C PHE A 184 7.84 -15.30 -15.86
N GLY A 185 7.43 -16.55 -15.59
CA GLY A 185 8.16 -17.76 -16.03
C GLY A 185 9.46 -18.01 -15.27
N ARG A 186 9.65 -17.37 -14.11
CA ARG A 186 10.76 -17.61 -13.19
C ARG A 186 10.23 -18.16 -11.88
N PHE A 187 11.00 -19.09 -11.32
CA PHE A 187 10.67 -19.75 -10.06
C PHE A 187 11.80 -19.52 -9.10
N GLU A 188 11.53 -18.86 -7.98
CA GLU A 188 12.46 -18.67 -6.89
C GLU A 188 12.07 -19.57 -5.73
N VAL A 189 13.07 -20.20 -5.11
CA VAL A 189 12.92 -21.06 -3.94
C VAL A 189 13.91 -20.59 -2.89
N LYS A 190 13.44 -20.36 -1.66
CA LYS A 190 14.27 -20.10 -0.48
C LYS A 190 13.94 -21.08 0.64
N GLY A 191 14.90 -21.24 1.54
CA GLY A 191 14.83 -22.09 2.71
C GLY A 191 16.25 -22.47 3.12
N GLU A 192 16.41 -23.65 3.71
CA GLU A 192 17.66 -24.10 4.29
C GLU A 192 18.11 -25.45 3.72
N ASP A 193 19.41 -25.74 3.75
CA ASP A 193 19.90 -27.11 3.56
C ASP A 193 19.78 -27.98 4.82
N ALA A 194 20.26 -29.22 4.74
CA ALA A 194 20.23 -30.17 5.85
C ALA A 194 21.10 -29.75 7.06
N ASP A 195 22.03 -28.80 6.87
CA ASP A 195 22.90 -28.27 7.93
C ASP A 195 22.34 -26.95 8.50
N GLY A 196 21.19 -26.46 8.02
CA GLY A 196 20.56 -25.20 8.42
C GLY A 196 21.20 -23.97 7.79
N GLN A 197 21.88 -24.11 6.64
CA GLN A 197 22.41 -22.97 5.90
C GLN A 197 21.37 -22.43 4.92
N ASP A 198 21.17 -21.11 4.95
CA ASP A 198 20.29 -20.42 4.00
C ASP A 198 20.68 -20.74 2.55
N MET A 199 19.66 -21.08 1.77
CA MET A 199 19.73 -21.37 0.36
C MET A 199 18.73 -20.52 -0.41
N ARG A 200 19.16 -20.06 -1.59
CA ARG A 200 18.27 -19.43 -2.58
C ARG A 200 18.61 -19.90 -3.97
N ALA A 201 17.60 -20.38 -4.69
CA ALA A 201 17.73 -20.80 -6.07
C ALA A 201 16.67 -20.10 -6.94
N GLN A 202 17.05 -19.71 -8.16
CA GLN A 202 16.12 -19.25 -9.18
C GLN A 202 16.25 -20.13 -10.42
N PHE A 203 15.12 -20.50 -10.99
CA PHE A 203 15.00 -21.37 -12.17
C PHE A 203 14.18 -20.71 -13.26
N ASP A 204 14.41 -21.13 -14.50
CA ASP A 204 13.45 -20.93 -15.59
C ASP A 204 12.43 -22.09 -15.65
N GLU A 205 11.47 -21.99 -16.57
CA GLU A 205 10.41 -22.98 -16.77
C GLU A 205 10.91 -24.36 -17.20
N ALA A 206 12.09 -24.44 -17.84
CA ALA A 206 12.73 -25.69 -18.22
C ALA A 206 13.53 -26.32 -17.06
N GLY A 207 13.53 -25.71 -15.88
CA GLY A 207 14.29 -26.17 -14.72
C GLY A 207 15.77 -25.80 -14.76
N ALA A 208 16.20 -24.96 -15.72
CA ALA A 208 17.58 -24.49 -15.75
C ALA A 208 17.80 -23.48 -14.62
N VAL A 209 18.92 -23.64 -13.91
CA VAL A 209 19.29 -22.77 -12.79
C VAL A 209 19.79 -21.43 -13.33
N LEU A 210 19.08 -20.36 -13.01
CA LEU A 210 19.43 -18.97 -13.34
C LEU A 210 20.33 -18.34 -12.27
N ARG A 211 20.07 -18.66 -11.00
CA ARG A 211 20.84 -18.18 -9.85
C ARG A 211 20.84 -19.24 -8.76
N PHE A 212 21.96 -19.36 -8.06
CA PHE A 212 22.09 -20.19 -6.88
C PHE A 212 23.02 -19.50 -5.87
N ALA A 213 22.59 -19.43 -4.62
CA ALA A 213 23.35 -18.84 -3.53
C ALA A 213 23.20 -19.67 -2.25
N ARG A 214 24.29 -19.75 -1.50
CA ARG A 214 24.40 -20.29 -0.14
C ARG A 214 25.00 -19.20 0.73
N ASP A 215 24.47 -19.03 1.94
CA ASP A 215 24.79 -17.95 2.87
C ASP A 215 24.46 -16.54 2.34
N GLY A 216 24.08 -15.63 3.24
CA GLY A 216 23.63 -14.25 2.96
C GLY A 216 24.63 -13.31 2.24
N GLU A 217 25.57 -13.80 1.44
CA GLU A 217 26.53 -12.99 0.69
C GLU A 217 25.97 -12.41 -0.62
N ARG A 218 25.26 -11.28 -0.41
CA ARG A 218 25.50 -9.93 -0.98
C ARG A 218 24.55 -9.37 -2.05
N ARG A 219 23.95 -8.25 -1.59
CA ARG A 219 23.53 -6.99 -2.23
C ARG A 219 22.15 -6.96 -2.88
N ASP A 220 21.19 -6.54 -2.06
CA ASP A 220 20.58 -5.22 -2.26
C ASP A 220 20.72 -4.39 -0.97
N GLY A 221 21.28 -3.19 -1.11
CA GLY A 221 21.51 -2.29 0.02
C GLY A 221 20.22 -1.60 0.44
N ARG A 222 19.76 -1.90 1.66
CA ARG A 222 19.18 -0.97 2.64
C ARG A 222 18.89 -1.73 3.94
N ASP A 223 19.73 -1.47 4.94
CA ASP A 223 19.44 -1.50 6.38
C ASP A 223 18.64 -2.68 6.96
N ARG A 224 19.29 -3.85 7.12
CA ARG A 224 19.04 -4.71 8.29
C ARG A 224 20.19 -4.49 9.28
N ALA A 225 20.03 -3.47 10.11
CA ALA A 225 20.79 -3.38 11.34
C ALA A 225 20.40 -4.57 12.22
N GLU A 226 21.35 -5.48 12.40
CA GLU A 226 21.57 -6.30 13.59
C GLU A 226 20.42 -6.33 14.61
N ARG A 227 19.58 -7.36 14.55
CA ARG A 227 18.81 -7.83 15.71
C ARG A 227 19.01 -9.33 15.92
N GLY A 228 20.23 -9.66 16.37
CA GLY A 228 20.42 -10.78 17.30
C GLY A 228 20.00 -10.38 18.72
N PRO A 229 19.81 -11.36 19.62
CA PRO A 229 18.71 -11.40 20.56
C PRO A 229 18.94 -10.54 21.80
N ARG A 230 17.94 -9.73 22.20
CA ARG A 230 17.90 -9.12 23.53
C ARG A 230 17.00 -9.93 24.43
N GLY A 231 17.62 -10.86 25.16
CA GLY A 231 17.05 -11.45 26.35
C GLY A 231 16.90 -10.42 27.47
N ASP A 232 15.82 -10.55 28.21
CA ASP A 232 15.48 -9.81 29.42
C ASP A 232 16.52 -10.00 30.54
N GLY A 233 16.91 -8.90 31.19
CA GLY A 233 17.72 -8.89 32.41
C GLY A 233 18.15 -7.48 32.85
N PRO A 234 18.30 -7.19 34.15
CA PRO A 234 17.60 -6.08 34.80
C PRO A 234 18.35 -4.73 34.89
N ARG A 235 17.54 -3.69 35.11
CA ARG A 235 17.88 -2.30 35.44
C ARG A 235 18.96 -2.19 36.52
N ALA A 236 19.94 -1.31 36.29
CA ALA A 236 20.73 -0.69 37.35
C ALA A 236 21.00 0.79 37.01
N GLU A 237 20.60 1.67 37.93
CA GLU A 237 20.84 3.11 37.95
C GLU A 237 22.32 3.44 38.24
N GLY A 238 22.85 4.51 37.63
CA GLY A 238 24.06 5.17 38.11
C GLY A 238 24.65 6.20 37.13
N PRO A 239 25.27 7.32 37.59
CA PRO A 239 24.92 8.64 37.06
C PRO A 239 26.08 9.56 36.62
N ARG A 240 25.69 10.68 35.95
CA ARG A 240 26.38 12.01 35.82
C ARG A 240 27.55 12.18 34.83
N GLY A 241 27.56 13.33 34.13
CA GLY A 241 28.81 14.01 33.75
C GLY A 241 28.82 14.95 32.55
N ASP A 242 28.14 16.09 32.65
CA ASP A 242 28.55 17.45 32.22
C ASP A 242 29.52 17.74 31.02
N ARG A 243 29.00 18.57 30.07
CA ARG A 243 29.53 19.90 29.62
C ARG A 243 30.34 20.08 28.30
N PRO A 244 30.37 21.32 27.73
CA PRO A 244 30.13 21.62 26.30
C PRO A 244 31.14 22.58 25.60
N HIS A 245 30.77 23.03 24.37
CA HIS A 245 31.22 24.22 23.58
C HIS A 245 32.59 24.22 22.84
N ARG A 246 32.62 24.63 21.54
CA ARG A 246 32.98 26.00 21.08
C ARG A 246 33.01 26.19 19.54
N ASP A 247 32.68 27.41 19.12
CA ASP A 247 32.66 27.99 17.76
C ASP A 247 34.03 28.40 17.15
N GLY A 248 34.19 28.18 15.83
CA GLY A 248 34.83 29.05 14.80
C GLY A 248 36.38 29.15 14.66
N PRO A 249 36.94 29.87 13.64
CA PRO A 249 36.67 29.85 12.18
C PRO A 249 37.92 30.04 11.25
N ARG A 250 37.72 29.83 9.92
CA ARG A 250 38.44 30.34 8.71
C ARG A 250 39.84 29.85 8.29
N GLY A 251 39.94 29.47 7.00
CA GLY A 251 41.16 29.51 6.18
C GLY A 251 40.84 29.39 4.68
N VAL A 252 41.12 30.45 3.91
CA VAL A 252 40.80 30.65 2.48
C VAL A 252 42.06 30.43 1.64
N GLY A 253 41.96 29.68 0.54
CA GLY A 253 42.99 29.56 -0.52
C GLY A 253 42.33 29.57 -1.91
N PRO A 254 42.79 30.38 -2.90
CA PRO A 254 42.04 30.65 -4.14
C PRO A 254 42.56 29.93 -5.40
N ARG A 255 41.61 29.73 -6.33
CA ARG A 255 41.71 29.66 -7.82
C ARG A 255 42.27 28.40 -8.49
N GLY A 256 41.34 27.65 -9.08
CA GLY A 256 41.49 26.97 -10.37
C GLY A 256 40.19 27.16 -11.16
N ASP A 257 40.19 28.13 -12.08
CA ASP A 257 39.07 28.42 -12.98
C ASP A 257 38.94 27.31 -14.03
N GLY A 258 37.78 26.66 -14.06
CA GLY A 258 37.34 25.76 -15.14
C GLY A 258 35.80 25.78 -15.18
N PRO A 259 35.16 25.91 -16.36
CA PRO A 259 33.76 26.28 -16.45
C PRO A 259 32.87 25.08 -16.15
N ARG A 260 32.36 25.00 -14.92
CA ARG A 260 31.24 24.11 -14.60
C ARG A 260 29.94 24.87 -14.82
N GLY A 261 29.19 24.38 -15.80
CA GLY A 261 27.88 24.87 -16.17
C GLY A 261 26.97 24.97 -14.95
N ASP A 262 26.39 26.16 -14.83
CA ASP A 262 25.21 26.42 -14.06
C ASP A 262 24.02 25.60 -14.60
N ARG A 263 23.08 25.30 -13.70
CA ARG A 263 21.74 24.71 -13.87
C ARG A 263 21.67 23.17 -13.74
N GLY A 264 20.92 22.58 -12.81
CA GLY A 264 19.88 23.15 -11.95
C GLY A 264 19.88 22.47 -10.59
N ALA A 265 19.71 23.31 -9.55
CA ALA A 265 19.11 22.86 -8.32
C ALA A 265 17.84 22.08 -8.68
N MET A 266 17.79 20.80 -8.32
CA MET A 266 16.56 20.03 -8.38
C MET A 266 15.59 20.76 -7.46
N ALA A 267 14.65 21.50 -8.05
CA ALA A 267 13.54 22.06 -7.31
C ALA A 267 12.90 20.92 -6.50
N PRO A 268 12.46 21.15 -5.25
CA PRO A 268 11.64 20.15 -4.57
C PRO A 268 10.52 19.77 -5.52
N ALA A 269 10.37 18.47 -5.79
CA ALA A 269 9.27 17.97 -6.60
C ALA A 269 8.00 18.63 -6.06
N ALA A 270 7.32 19.43 -6.90
CA ALA A 270 6.10 20.09 -6.50
C ALA A 270 5.14 18.99 -6.00
N GLN A 271 4.92 18.97 -4.68
CA GLN A 271 4.04 17.99 -4.05
C GLN A 271 2.63 18.40 -4.42
N ILE A 272 1.97 17.58 -5.24
CA ILE A 272 0.61 17.85 -5.70
C ILE A 272 -0.35 17.68 -4.52
N ASP A 273 -1.23 18.65 -4.34
CA ASP A 273 -2.39 18.52 -3.47
C ASP A 273 -3.49 17.76 -4.22
N THR A 274 -3.48 16.44 -4.09
CA THR A 274 -4.41 15.53 -4.75
C THR A 274 -5.83 15.69 -4.24
N VAL A 275 -6.01 16.08 -2.97
CA VAL A 275 -7.32 16.37 -2.38
C VAL A 275 -7.93 17.57 -3.08
N ALA A 276 -7.17 18.66 -3.23
CA ALA A 276 -7.61 19.82 -3.97
C ALA A 276 -7.86 19.51 -5.46
N ALA A 277 -7.07 18.63 -6.08
CA ALA A 277 -7.30 18.20 -7.45
C ALA A 277 -8.61 17.42 -7.61
N ASN A 278 -8.88 16.45 -6.73
CA ASN A 278 -10.11 15.67 -6.74
C ASN A 278 -11.35 16.52 -6.44
N GLN A 279 -11.25 17.50 -5.53
CA GLN A 279 -12.33 18.45 -5.26
C GLN A 279 -12.70 19.24 -6.52
N ARG A 280 -11.71 19.80 -7.22
CA ARG A 280 -11.95 20.53 -8.49
C ARG A 280 -12.57 19.66 -9.57
N LEU A 281 -12.13 18.42 -9.72
CA LEU A 281 -12.69 17.48 -10.69
C LEU A 281 -14.14 17.11 -10.33
N THR A 282 -14.43 16.93 -9.04
CA THR A 282 -15.80 16.68 -8.55
C THR A 282 -16.71 17.88 -8.83
N GLU A 283 -16.23 19.10 -8.57
CA GLU A 283 -16.95 20.35 -8.91
C GLU A 283 -17.20 20.49 -10.42
N ALA A 284 -16.31 19.94 -11.25
CA ALA A 284 -16.45 19.89 -12.71
C ALA A 284 -17.37 18.75 -13.21
N GLY A 285 -17.92 17.93 -12.32
CA GLY A 285 -18.88 16.87 -12.65
C GLY A 285 -18.26 15.50 -12.96
N TYR A 286 -16.95 15.33 -12.76
CA TYR A 286 -16.33 14.02 -12.85
C TYR A 286 -16.66 13.17 -11.61
N THR A 287 -16.81 11.88 -11.81
CA THR A 287 -17.15 10.91 -10.77
C THR A 287 -16.32 9.62 -10.92
N GLN A 288 -16.49 8.66 -10.00
CA GLN A 288 -15.85 7.34 -10.06
C GLN A 288 -14.32 7.36 -10.27
N PHE A 289 -13.64 8.22 -9.52
CA PHE A 289 -12.18 8.36 -9.59
C PHE A 289 -11.45 7.08 -9.15
N GLY A 290 -10.55 6.59 -10.00
CA GLY A 290 -9.61 5.53 -9.67
C GLY A 290 -8.40 6.04 -8.88
N LEU A 291 -7.34 5.22 -8.83
CA LEU A 291 -6.07 5.61 -8.22
C LEU A 291 -5.31 6.62 -9.10
N MET A 292 -4.86 7.72 -8.49
CA MET A 292 -4.00 8.68 -9.14
C MET A 292 -2.58 8.12 -9.24
N ARG A 293 -2.09 7.95 -10.47
CA ARG A 293 -0.78 7.32 -10.76
C ARG A 293 0.16 8.35 -11.38
N GLN A 294 1.37 8.48 -10.85
CA GLN A 294 2.38 9.32 -11.48
C GLN A 294 3.00 8.60 -12.69
N GLN A 295 2.88 9.20 -13.87
CA GLN A 295 3.51 8.74 -15.11
C GLN A 295 4.42 9.84 -15.66
N GLY A 296 5.70 9.82 -15.25
CA GLY A 296 6.66 10.85 -15.61
C GLY A 296 6.25 12.23 -15.04
N PRO A 297 6.15 13.29 -15.86
CA PRO A 297 5.76 14.63 -15.39
C PRO A 297 4.23 14.80 -15.26
N ARG A 298 3.45 13.73 -15.46
CA ARG A 298 1.97 13.77 -15.47
C ARG A 298 1.41 12.86 -14.40
N LEU A 299 0.19 13.18 -13.97
CA LEU A 299 -0.64 12.29 -13.17
C LEU A 299 -1.71 11.71 -14.07
N MET A 300 -1.94 10.41 -13.95
CA MET A 300 -3.00 9.69 -14.65
C MET A 300 -4.07 9.32 -13.64
N LEU A 301 -5.33 9.63 -13.96
CA LEU A 301 -6.48 9.32 -13.11
C LEU A 301 -7.61 8.78 -14.00
N ASP A 302 -8.09 7.59 -13.71
CA ASP A 302 -9.29 7.07 -14.38
C ASP A 302 -10.53 7.66 -13.69
N ALA A 303 -11.57 8.02 -14.46
CA ALA A 303 -12.79 8.65 -13.95
C ALA A 303 -13.97 8.41 -14.92
N THR A 304 -15.16 8.86 -14.53
CA THR A 304 -16.34 9.00 -15.37
C THR A 304 -16.61 10.48 -15.59
N ASN A 305 -16.72 10.93 -16.85
CA ASN A 305 -16.94 12.33 -17.19
C ASN A 305 -18.42 12.76 -16.94
N PRO A 306 -18.75 14.06 -17.02
CA PRO A 306 -20.11 14.55 -16.79
C PRO A 306 -21.18 13.98 -17.74
N ASP A 307 -20.75 13.48 -18.91
CA ASP A 307 -21.61 12.83 -19.90
C ASP A 307 -21.84 11.33 -19.60
N GLY A 308 -21.21 10.80 -18.55
CA GLY A 308 -21.34 9.42 -18.11
C GLY A 308 -20.38 8.43 -18.79
N GLU A 309 -19.37 8.92 -19.52
CA GLU A 309 -18.40 8.09 -20.23
C GLU A 309 -17.17 7.80 -19.37
N ALA A 310 -16.63 6.58 -19.46
CA ALA A 310 -15.38 6.22 -18.81
C ALA A 310 -14.20 6.86 -19.54
N VAL A 311 -13.36 7.59 -18.80
CA VAL A 311 -12.24 8.36 -19.34
C VAL A 311 -10.97 8.17 -18.51
N THR A 312 -9.83 8.37 -19.15
CA THR A 312 -8.55 8.57 -18.48
C THR A 312 -8.16 10.04 -18.57
N LEU A 313 -7.95 10.66 -17.40
CA LEU A 313 -7.54 12.04 -17.23
C LEU A 313 -6.02 12.12 -17.05
N GLU A 314 -5.38 12.99 -17.82
CA GLU A 314 -3.99 13.39 -17.65
C GLU A 314 -3.96 14.76 -16.96
N LEU A 315 -3.41 14.83 -15.75
CA LEU A 315 -3.25 16.06 -14.99
C LEU A 315 -1.78 16.52 -15.00
N ASP A 316 -1.55 17.82 -14.92
CA ASP A 316 -0.22 18.38 -14.67
C ASP A 316 0.20 18.27 -13.19
N LEU A 317 1.41 18.73 -12.87
CA LEU A 317 1.95 18.74 -11.50
C LEU A 317 1.27 19.79 -10.59
N GLN A 318 0.25 20.48 -11.07
CA GLN A 318 -0.62 21.36 -10.29
C GLN A 318 -2.01 20.73 -10.09
N GLY A 319 -2.24 19.53 -10.62
CA GLY A 319 -3.53 18.85 -10.59
C GLY A 319 -4.58 19.52 -11.49
N GLN A 320 -4.16 20.17 -12.57
CA GLN A 320 -5.05 20.71 -13.61
C GLN A 320 -5.21 19.70 -14.75
N LEU A 321 -6.41 19.57 -15.28
CA LEU A 321 -6.69 18.68 -16.40
C LEU A 321 -6.00 19.18 -17.68
N VAL A 322 -5.11 18.35 -18.22
CA VAL A 322 -4.36 18.61 -19.46
C VAL A 322 -5.01 17.90 -20.63
N ARG A 323 -5.45 16.66 -20.41
CA ARG A 323 -6.06 15.85 -21.47
C ARG A 323 -7.07 14.86 -20.89
N GLU A 324 -8.19 14.72 -21.60
CA GLU A 324 -9.17 13.65 -21.39
C GLU A 324 -9.08 12.67 -22.57
N THR A 325 -9.18 11.37 -22.29
CA THR A 325 -9.19 10.33 -23.33
C THR A 325 -10.27 9.29 -22.97
N ALA A 326 -11.25 9.12 -23.86
CA ALA A 326 -12.28 8.09 -23.72
C ALA A 326 -11.67 6.68 -23.72
N ARG A 327 -12.27 5.78 -22.94
CA ARG A 327 -11.93 4.36 -22.88
C ARG A 327 -12.86 3.50 -23.71
#